data_AF-A0A8B9KZK4-F1
#
_entry.id   AF-A0A8B9KZK4-F1
#
_cell.length_a   1.000
_cell.length_b   1.000
_cell.length_c   1.000
_cell.angle_alpha   90.00
_cell.angle_beta   90.00
_cell.angle_gamma   90.00
#
_symmetry.space_group_name_H-M   'P 1'
#
loop_
_entity.id
_entity.type
_entity.pdbx_description
1 polymer ?
#
loop_
_entity_poly.entity_id
_entity_poly.type
_entity_poly.pdbx_seq_one_letter_code
_entity_poly.pdbx_strand_id
1 'polypeptide(L)'
;MHCLKNLGTSSVGKLLVRQAGEWVKARGTRGRSVRLLRTGAASPVHHPCTQHAIQDTETEVESKATVPGLEDLLFYTITQGEEKISVARFINALKSTGLLTSDPRLKDCMHQLHQAVFESADSAMMDQELFRKCVGSNIMLLTQAFQKRFIIPDFSTFASNINQLYYNAQALQGGQVADYIPQLAKFNPDLWGVSLCTVDGQRHSVGDTHVPFCLQSCVKPLEYSLAISESGTEHVHKYVGKEPSGNKFNKLSLSENDKPHNPMVNAGAIVVSSLIKPGYRKAEKFDFMMDYLKRMAGGEYVGFSNATFQSEKETGNRNFAIGYYLKEKRCFPSGTDMIAALDFYFQLCSIEITCESGSVMAATLANGGICPITGERVLSAEAVRNTLSLMHSCGMYDFSGQFAFHVGLPAKSGVSGAVLLVVPNIMGVMCWSPPLDRVGNSVRGIHFCQELVSLFNFHNYDNLRHFAKKLDPRRQAGHERNKAVIELMFAAYSGDVSALRRFALSAMDMELRDYDSRSALHVASAEGHLEAVKFLTRTCRVNPRVQDRWGNTPLDDALLSGHQNVAEVLEEYQRIYSHTLAPQEISAQTHSQPTLNAMDLRNMEILEGFV
;
A
#
# COMPACT_ATOMS: atom_id res chain seq x y z
N MET A 1 -27.76 -19.16 -28.03
CA MET A 1 -27.94 -19.82 -29.35
C MET A 1 -27.50 -18.85 -30.43
N HIS A 2 -26.53 -19.28 -31.25
CA HIS A 2 -26.15 -18.82 -32.59
C HIS A 2 -25.76 -17.33 -32.80
N CYS A 3 -24.62 -16.97 -33.39
CA CYS A 3 -23.72 -17.76 -34.21
C CYS A 3 -22.32 -17.11 -34.32
N LEU A 4 -21.31 -17.86 -33.88
CA LEU A 4 -19.92 -17.80 -34.36
C LEU A 4 -19.86 -18.17 -35.84
N LYS A 5 -18.99 -17.50 -36.62
CA LYS A 5 -18.34 -17.86 -37.90
C LYS A 5 -17.68 -16.56 -38.40
N ASN A 6 -16.37 -16.39 -38.61
CA ASN A 6 -15.29 -17.26 -39.03
C ASN A 6 -13.95 -16.69 -38.52
N LEU A 7 -13.11 -17.50 -37.87
CA LEU A 7 -11.68 -17.22 -37.73
C LEU A 7 -10.94 -18.25 -38.57
N GLY A 8 -10.49 -17.82 -39.75
CA GLY A 8 -9.55 -18.54 -40.59
C GLY A 8 -8.12 -18.12 -40.22
N THR A 9 -7.28 -19.11 -39.96
CA THR A 9 -5.84 -18.95 -39.69
C THR A 9 -5.06 -18.60 -40.96
N SER A 10 -4.29 -17.51 -40.96
CA SER A 10 -3.06 -17.42 -41.77
C SER A 10 -2.11 -16.31 -41.27
N SER A 11 -0.93 -16.73 -40.83
CA SER A 11 0.40 -16.12 -41.02
C SER A 11 0.62 -14.60 -40.84
N VAL A 12 1.44 -14.28 -39.82
CA VAL A 12 2.37 -13.13 -39.72
C VAL A 12 1.73 -11.73 -39.60
N GLY A 13 1.52 -11.28 -38.35
CA GLY A 13 1.04 -9.93 -38.02
C GLY A 13 2.13 -8.86 -38.20
N LYS A 14 1.92 -7.95 -39.17
CA LYS A 14 2.70 -6.73 -39.43
C LYS A 14 2.07 -5.55 -38.67
N LEU A 15 2.85 -4.79 -37.91
CA LEU A 15 2.42 -3.54 -37.27
C LEU A 15 2.19 -2.44 -38.33
N LEU A 16 1.08 -1.74 -38.23
CA LEU A 16 0.75 -0.52 -38.98
C LEU A 16 0.48 0.60 -37.96
N VAL A 17 1.08 1.78 -38.14
CA VAL A 17 0.87 2.97 -37.30
C VAL A 17 0.26 4.07 -38.17
N ARG A 18 -0.73 4.78 -37.63
CA ARG A 18 -1.51 5.80 -38.34
C ARG A 18 -0.97 7.19 -38.00
N GLN A 19 -0.57 7.96 -39.01
CA GLN A 19 -0.20 9.38 -38.85
C GLN A 19 -0.76 10.18 -40.03
N ALA A 20 -1.49 11.26 -39.75
CA ALA A 20 -2.03 12.21 -40.74
C ALA A 20 -2.77 11.60 -41.95
N GLY A 21 -3.62 10.59 -41.73
CA GLY A 21 -4.67 10.19 -42.68
C GLY A 21 -4.35 9.04 -43.65
N GLU A 22 -3.10 8.56 -43.76
CA GLU A 22 -2.76 7.41 -44.62
C GLU A 22 -1.97 6.31 -43.88
N TRP A 23 -2.11 5.06 -44.35
CA TRP A 23 -1.48 3.87 -43.77
C TRP A 23 -0.22 3.48 -44.55
N VAL A 24 0.94 3.43 -43.89
CA VAL A 24 2.22 3.02 -44.54
C VAL A 24 2.91 1.88 -43.77
N LYS A 25 3.52 0.94 -44.51
CA LYS A 25 4.20 -0.27 -44.01
C LYS A 25 5.55 0.04 -43.34
N ALA A 26 5.77 -0.45 -42.12
CA ALA A 26 7.08 -0.39 -41.47
C ALA A 26 8.04 -1.47 -42.00
N ARG A 27 9.25 -1.09 -42.45
CA ARG A 27 10.40 -1.99 -42.64
C ARG A 27 11.50 -1.60 -41.64
N GLY A 28 12.02 -2.57 -40.90
CA GLY A 28 13.12 -2.37 -39.96
C GLY A 28 14.45 -2.88 -40.52
N THR A 29 15.52 -2.13 -40.29
CA THR A 29 16.91 -2.63 -40.22
C THR A 29 17.71 -1.76 -39.24
N ARG A 30 18.59 -2.43 -38.48
CA ARG A 30 19.40 -1.94 -37.36
C ARG A 30 20.42 -0.86 -37.75
N GLY A 31 20.68 0.07 -36.83
CA GLY A 31 21.98 0.74 -36.68
C GLY A 31 21.99 2.26 -36.88
N ARG A 32 22.41 2.97 -35.82
CA ARG A 32 22.89 4.36 -35.73
C ARG A 32 21.88 5.52 -35.69
N SER A 33 22.25 6.45 -34.80
CA SER A 33 21.59 7.69 -34.38
C SER A 33 21.34 8.66 -35.53
N VAL A 34 20.14 9.26 -35.59
CA VAL A 34 19.78 10.30 -36.56
C VAL A 34 19.45 11.61 -35.83
N ARG A 35 20.36 12.58 -35.98
CA ARG A 35 20.12 14.02 -35.77
C ARG A 35 19.19 14.51 -36.88
N LEU A 36 18.12 15.23 -36.52
CA LEU A 36 17.28 15.96 -37.47
C LEU A 36 17.98 17.25 -37.91
N LEU A 37 18.38 17.32 -39.18
CA LEU A 37 18.76 18.53 -39.91
C LEU A 37 17.50 19.15 -40.51
N ARG A 38 17.23 20.43 -40.21
CA ARG A 38 16.27 21.28 -40.90
C ARG A 38 16.92 21.87 -42.16
N THR A 39 16.24 21.78 -43.30
CA THR A 39 16.62 22.43 -44.56
C THR A 39 15.67 23.59 -44.89
N GLY A 40 16.25 24.73 -45.31
CA GLY A 40 15.83 25.43 -46.53
C GLY A 40 14.87 26.62 -46.40
N ALA A 41 15.39 27.80 -46.76
CA ALA A 41 14.81 29.16 -46.67
C ALA A 41 14.16 29.68 -47.97
N ALA A 42 13.44 30.82 -47.87
CA ALA A 42 13.32 31.95 -48.83
C ALA A 42 12.22 32.92 -48.32
N SER A 43 12.29 34.26 -48.22
CA SER A 43 13.26 35.35 -48.54
C SER A 43 12.83 36.64 -47.81
N PRO A 44 13.69 37.65 -47.59
CA PRO A 44 13.23 39.04 -47.40
C PRO A 44 13.89 40.07 -48.35
N VAL A 45 13.21 41.22 -48.50
CA VAL A 45 13.50 42.35 -49.40
C VAL A 45 14.35 43.43 -48.69
N HIS A 46 15.11 44.18 -49.50
CA HIS A 46 16.16 45.19 -49.24
C HIS A 46 15.90 46.35 -48.23
N HIS A 47 16.95 46.63 -47.40
CA HIS A 47 17.70 47.89 -47.07
C HIS A 47 17.03 49.30 -47.00
N PRO A 48 17.65 50.35 -46.37
CA PRO A 48 18.95 50.45 -45.64
C PRO A 48 18.93 51.28 -44.31
N CYS A 49 20.07 51.33 -43.60
CA CYS A 49 20.82 52.57 -43.28
C CYS A 49 21.47 52.62 -41.86
N THR A 50 22.71 53.14 -41.88
CA THR A 50 23.51 53.81 -40.83
C THR A 50 24.12 52.99 -39.69
N GLN A 51 25.45 52.81 -39.81
CA GLN A 51 26.39 52.54 -38.73
C GLN A 51 26.63 53.83 -37.93
N HIS A 52 26.52 53.76 -36.61
CA HIS A 52 27.29 54.58 -35.69
C HIS A 52 27.87 53.69 -34.60
N ALA A 53 29.21 53.73 -34.48
CA ALA A 53 29.95 53.05 -33.44
C ALA A 53 29.80 53.82 -32.11
N ILE A 54 29.46 53.12 -31.05
CA ILE A 54 29.62 53.57 -29.67
C ILE A 54 30.37 52.47 -28.94
N GLN A 55 31.54 52.84 -28.42
CA GLN A 55 32.33 52.04 -27.47
C GLN A 55 31.59 52.07 -26.14
N ASP A 56 31.13 50.91 -25.67
CA ASP A 56 30.64 50.76 -24.30
C ASP A 56 31.58 49.85 -23.50
N THR A 57 32.02 50.44 -22.41
CA THR A 57 32.86 49.97 -21.33
C THR A 57 32.28 48.74 -20.62
N GLU A 58 33.18 47.86 -20.22
CA GLU A 58 32.96 46.72 -19.34
C GLU A 58 32.10 47.11 -18.12
N THR A 59 30.92 46.48 -18.02
CA THR A 59 30.25 46.24 -16.74
C THR A 59 29.86 44.77 -16.70
N GLU A 60 30.65 43.98 -15.96
CA GLU A 60 30.34 42.59 -15.62
C GLU A 60 29.06 42.55 -14.77
N VAL A 61 27.93 42.27 -15.42
CA VAL A 61 26.75 41.73 -14.76
C VAL A 61 26.20 40.59 -15.61
N GLU A 62 26.91 39.46 -15.64
CA GLU A 62 26.31 38.18 -16.06
C GLU A 62 25.85 37.40 -14.83
N SER A 63 24.65 37.73 -14.38
CA SER A 63 23.83 36.83 -13.58
C SER A 63 23.45 35.61 -14.42
N LYS A 64 24.29 34.57 -14.40
CA LYS A 64 23.86 33.23 -14.79
C LYS A 64 22.92 32.70 -13.70
N ALA A 65 21.64 33.06 -13.79
CA ALA A 65 20.59 32.36 -13.07
C ALA A 65 20.43 30.96 -13.70
N THR A 66 21.36 30.06 -13.38
CA THR A 66 21.22 28.62 -13.60
C THR A 66 19.97 28.18 -12.85
N VAL A 67 18.99 27.63 -13.57
CA VAL A 67 17.84 26.97 -12.95
C VAL A 67 18.40 25.94 -11.95
N PRO A 68 18.03 26.02 -10.65
CA PRO A 68 18.61 25.13 -9.64
C PRO A 68 18.35 23.66 -10.01
N GLY A 69 19.36 22.82 -9.82
CA GLY A 69 19.22 21.38 -10.00
C GLY A 69 18.18 20.80 -9.04
N LEU A 70 17.68 19.59 -9.33
CA LEU A 70 16.73 18.90 -8.45
C LEU A 70 17.34 18.64 -7.06
N GLU A 71 18.65 18.39 -7.02
CA GLU A 71 19.46 18.24 -5.83
C GLU A 71 19.46 19.52 -4.98
N ASP A 72 19.54 20.68 -5.63
CA ASP A 72 19.57 21.98 -4.96
C ASP A 72 18.21 22.29 -4.33
N LEU A 73 17.12 22.03 -5.06
CA LEU A 73 15.76 22.18 -4.54
C LEU A 73 15.52 21.24 -3.35
N LEU A 74 16.03 20.01 -3.43
CA LEU A 74 15.93 19.06 -2.33
C LEU A 74 16.73 19.53 -1.12
N PHE A 75 17.95 20.05 -1.32
CA PHE A 75 18.76 20.63 -0.25
C PHE A 75 17.98 21.71 0.49
N TYR A 76 17.47 22.73 -0.22
CA TYR A 76 16.68 23.80 0.39
C TYR A 76 15.43 23.29 1.12
N THR A 77 14.78 22.26 0.59
CA THR A 77 13.59 21.65 1.20
C THR A 77 13.94 21.03 2.57
N ILE A 78 15.09 20.37 2.68
CA ILE A 78 15.51 19.69 3.92
C ILE A 78 16.14 20.68 4.91
N THR A 79 16.92 21.65 4.42
CA THR A 79 17.60 22.64 5.28
C THR A 79 16.68 23.75 5.76
N GLN A 80 15.48 23.89 5.17
CA GLN A 80 14.54 24.97 5.47
C GLN A 80 15.16 26.36 5.26
N GLY A 81 16.07 26.48 4.28
CA GLY A 81 16.75 27.73 3.95
C GLY A 81 18.10 27.95 4.65
N GLU A 82 18.54 27.03 5.52
CA GLU A 82 19.90 27.08 6.09
C GLU A 82 20.97 26.75 5.03
N GLU A 83 22.16 27.37 5.14
CA GLU A 83 23.28 27.17 4.22
C GLU A 83 23.95 25.79 4.35
N LYS A 84 23.81 25.15 5.52
CA LYS A 84 24.43 23.86 5.83
C LYS A 84 23.48 23.02 6.68
N ILE A 85 23.59 21.70 6.55
CA ILE A 85 22.82 20.72 7.35
C ILE A 85 23.75 19.68 7.95
N SER A 86 23.51 19.30 9.21
CA SER A 86 24.26 18.18 9.79
C SER A 86 23.82 16.85 9.16
N VAL A 87 24.79 15.95 8.92
CA VAL A 87 24.49 14.59 8.41
C VAL A 87 23.47 13.86 9.30
N ALA A 88 23.53 14.04 10.62
CA ALA A 88 22.57 13.48 11.56
C ALA A 88 21.13 13.98 11.31
N ARG A 89 20.95 15.29 11.06
CA ARG A 89 19.62 15.86 10.74
C ARG A 89 19.09 15.31 9.42
N PHE A 90 19.94 15.17 8.40
CA PHE A 90 19.55 14.55 7.13
C PHE A 90 19.12 13.09 7.31
N ILE A 91 19.91 12.28 8.04
CA ILE A 91 19.58 10.86 8.30
C ILE A 91 18.28 10.74 9.09
N ASN A 92 18.04 11.61 10.08
CA ASN A 92 16.78 11.60 10.84
C ASN A 92 15.59 12.00 9.96
N ALA A 93 15.76 13.00 9.09
CA ALA A 93 14.73 13.38 8.12
C ALA A 93 14.43 12.24 7.13
N LEU A 94 15.47 11.56 6.64
CA LEU A 94 15.33 10.37 5.79
C LEU A 94 14.58 9.24 6.51
N LYS A 95 14.95 8.91 7.75
CA LYS A 95 14.26 7.89 8.56
C LYS A 95 12.79 8.23 8.80
N SER A 96 12.45 9.53 8.92
CA SER A 96 11.06 9.97 9.09
C SER A 96 10.17 9.67 7.87
N THR A 97 10.77 9.49 6.69
CA THR A 97 10.05 9.04 5.47
C THR A 97 9.72 7.55 5.50
N GLY A 98 10.31 6.79 6.45
CA GLY A 98 10.17 5.34 6.57
C GLY A 98 11.27 4.54 5.86
N LEU A 99 12.15 5.18 5.07
CA LEU A 99 13.30 4.50 4.49
C LEU A 99 14.35 4.20 5.56
N LEU A 100 14.97 3.02 5.45
CA LEU A 100 16.11 2.63 6.29
C LEU A 100 17.42 3.06 5.61
N THR A 101 18.42 3.38 6.42
CA THR A 101 19.78 3.66 5.92
C THR A 101 20.47 2.41 5.34
N SER A 102 19.94 1.22 5.61
CA SER A 102 20.39 -0.04 5.02
C SER A 102 19.73 -0.36 3.67
N ASP A 103 18.83 0.50 3.16
CA ASP A 103 18.17 0.27 1.86
C ASP A 103 19.22 0.13 0.74
N PRO A 104 19.25 -1.00 0.00
CA PRO A 104 20.20 -1.21 -1.09
C PRO A 104 20.19 -0.10 -2.15
N ARG A 105 19.05 0.56 -2.38
CA ARG A 105 18.92 1.67 -3.34
C ARG A 105 19.55 2.97 -2.83
N LEU A 106 19.92 3.05 -1.56
CA LEU A 106 20.60 4.21 -0.94
C LEU A 106 22.08 3.93 -0.67
N LYS A 107 22.61 2.78 -1.08
CA LYS A 107 23.98 2.34 -0.78
C LYS A 107 25.03 3.38 -1.16
N ASP A 108 24.94 3.95 -2.36
CA ASP A 108 25.93 4.93 -2.84
C ASP A 108 25.85 6.23 -2.03
N CYS A 109 24.65 6.72 -1.74
CA CYS A 109 24.43 7.90 -0.90
C CYS A 109 25.01 7.70 0.50
N MET A 110 24.70 6.58 1.15
CA MET A 110 25.21 6.28 2.49
C MET A 110 26.74 6.10 2.50
N HIS A 111 27.31 5.51 1.45
CA HIS A 111 28.76 5.39 1.31
C HIS A 111 29.44 6.76 1.22
N GLN A 112 28.92 7.66 0.38
CA GLN A 112 29.44 9.02 0.25
C GLN A 112 29.29 9.82 1.55
N LEU A 113 28.17 9.67 2.26
CA LEU A 113 27.96 10.31 3.56
C LEU A 113 28.94 9.81 4.62
N HIS A 114 29.18 8.49 4.71
CA HIS A 114 30.16 7.95 5.64
C HIS A 114 31.58 8.43 5.34
N GLN A 115 31.94 8.50 4.05
CA GLN A 115 33.23 9.05 3.63
C GLN A 115 33.38 10.52 4.06
N ALA A 116 32.35 11.33 3.82
CA ALA A 116 32.33 12.74 4.21
C ALA A 116 32.45 12.93 5.73
N VAL A 117 31.78 12.09 6.53
CA VAL A 117 31.89 12.11 7.99
C VAL A 117 33.29 11.71 8.46
N PHE A 118 33.91 10.72 7.84
CA PHE A 118 35.26 10.29 8.19
C PHE A 118 36.31 11.37 7.90
N GLU A 119 36.14 12.13 6.82
CA GLU A 119 37.03 13.23 6.43
C GLU A 119 36.84 14.48 7.33
N SER A 120 35.71 14.60 8.03
CA SER A 120 35.35 15.76 8.86
C SER A 120 35.45 15.41 10.35
N ALA A 121 36.57 15.75 11.00
CA ALA A 121 36.85 15.42 12.41
C ALA A 121 35.95 16.17 13.43
N ASP A 122 34.74 15.63 13.65
CA ASP A 122 33.65 16.07 14.55
C ASP A 122 32.62 17.03 13.92
N SER A 123 31.41 16.47 13.69
CA SER A 123 30.22 17.09 13.10
C SER A 123 30.34 17.50 11.63
N ALA A 124 30.18 16.52 10.73
CA ALA A 124 30.06 16.79 9.30
C ALA A 124 28.82 17.65 9.01
N MET A 125 29.06 18.95 8.86
CA MET A 125 28.14 19.89 8.28
C MET A 125 28.27 19.76 6.76
N MET A 126 27.14 19.51 6.11
CA MET A 126 27.04 19.32 4.68
C MET A 126 26.52 20.60 4.05
N ASP A 127 27.34 21.21 3.21
CA ASP A 127 26.91 22.29 2.32
C ASP A 127 26.24 21.71 1.06
N GLN A 128 25.79 22.60 0.18
CA GLN A 128 25.06 22.25 -1.03
C GLN A 128 25.89 21.40 -2.00
N GLU A 129 27.20 21.63 -2.09
CA GLU A 129 28.08 20.88 -2.99
C GLU A 129 28.29 19.45 -2.49
N LEU A 130 28.59 19.31 -1.20
CA LEU A 130 28.72 18.00 -0.57
C LEU A 130 27.40 17.22 -0.62
N PHE A 131 26.26 17.90 -0.41
CA PHE A 131 24.95 17.29 -0.56
C PHE A 131 24.75 16.72 -1.96
N ARG A 132 25.02 17.51 -3.00
CA ARG A 132 24.88 17.08 -4.40
C ARG A 132 25.74 15.85 -4.70
N LYS A 133 26.98 15.82 -4.19
CA LYS A 133 27.87 14.66 -4.31
C LYS A 133 27.31 13.43 -3.62
N CYS A 134 26.71 13.59 -2.44
CA CYS A 134 26.14 12.48 -1.68
C CYS A 134 24.83 11.96 -2.28
N VAL A 135 23.92 12.81 -2.73
CA VAL A 135 22.57 12.37 -3.15
C VAL A 135 22.45 12.06 -4.64
N GLY A 136 23.39 12.50 -5.49
CA GLY A 136 23.22 12.53 -6.95
C GLY A 136 22.83 11.20 -7.58
N SER A 137 23.43 10.07 -7.15
CA SER A 137 23.10 8.74 -7.69
C SER A 137 21.72 8.23 -7.26
N ASN A 138 21.15 8.76 -6.18
CA ASN A 138 19.90 8.30 -5.58
C ASN A 138 18.81 9.38 -5.52
N ILE A 139 19.01 10.49 -6.25
CA ILE A 139 18.18 11.70 -6.18
C ILE A 139 16.70 11.42 -6.47
N MET A 140 16.39 10.50 -7.39
CA MET A 140 15.01 10.21 -7.75
C MET A 140 14.21 9.61 -6.59
N LEU A 141 14.79 8.63 -5.88
CA LEU A 141 14.16 8.00 -4.71
C LEU A 141 14.01 9.00 -3.57
N LEU A 142 15.07 9.76 -3.29
CA LEU A 142 15.06 10.78 -2.24
C LEU A 142 14.02 11.88 -2.54
N THR A 143 13.92 12.31 -3.80
CA THR A 143 12.90 13.28 -4.24
C THR A 143 11.50 12.75 -3.96
N GLN A 144 11.20 11.49 -4.30
CA GLN A 144 9.90 10.89 -4.00
C GLN A 144 9.63 10.83 -2.49
N ALA A 145 10.64 10.47 -1.69
CA ALA A 145 10.55 10.39 -0.24
C ALA A 145 10.19 11.74 0.39
N PHE A 146 10.96 12.79 0.08
CA PHE A 146 10.80 14.11 0.67
C PHE A 146 9.62 14.91 0.10
N GLN A 147 9.17 14.61 -1.12
CA GLN A 147 7.93 15.17 -1.67
C GLN A 147 6.66 14.46 -1.16
N LYS A 148 6.79 13.52 -0.21
CA LYS A 148 5.68 12.72 0.31
C LYS A 148 4.89 12.02 -0.80
N ARG A 149 5.60 11.52 -1.81
CA ARG A 149 5.03 10.80 -2.98
C ARG A 149 5.00 9.28 -2.82
N PHE A 150 5.52 8.76 -1.71
CA PHE A 150 5.34 7.36 -1.38
C PHE A 150 3.88 7.03 -1.09
N ILE A 151 3.55 5.76 -1.24
CA ILE A 151 2.23 5.17 -1.07
C ILE A 151 1.65 5.46 0.31
N ILE A 152 2.50 5.64 1.33
CA ILE A 152 2.11 6.17 2.65
C ILE A 152 2.88 7.47 2.89
N PRO A 153 2.28 8.64 2.62
CA PRO A 153 2.92 9.95 2.77
C PRO A 153 3.35 10.26 4.21
N ASP A 154 2.46 10.04 5.18
CA ASP A 154 2.65 10.39 6.60
C ASP A 154 3.05 9.14 7.42
N PHE A 155 4.19 8.54 7.04
CA PHE A 155 4.62 7.23 7.54
C PHE A 155 4.84 7.15 9.06
N SER A 156 5.33 8.20 9.69
CA SER A 156 5.53 8.23 11.15
C SER A 156 4.22 8.09 11.93
N THR A 157 3.14 8.72 11.45
CA THR A 157 1.80 8.60 12.04
C THR A 157 1.25 7.20 11.82
N PHE A 158 1.40 6.68 10.60
CA PHE A 158 1.03 5.31 10.28
C PHE A 158 1.75 4.29 11.17
N ALA A 159 3.08 4.42 11.34
CA ALA A 159 3.88 3.56 12.21
C ALA A 159 3.43 3.62 13.68
N SER A 160 3.04 4.79 14.18
CA SER A 160 2.46 4.93 15.53
C SER A 160 1.16 4.15 15.68
N ASN A 161 0.27 4.20 14.68
CA ASN A 161 -0.96 3.39 14.69
C ASN A 161 -0.63 1.89 14.69
N ILE A 162 0.36 1.45 13.92
CA ILE A 162 0.82 0.05 13.92
C ILE A 162 1.35 -0.37 15.30
N ASN A 163 2.08 0.50 16.00
CA ASN A 163 2.50 0.22 17.39
C ASN A 163 1.30 -0.04 18.29
N GLN A 164 0.24 0.77 18.18
CA GLN A 164 -0.96 0.58 18.98
C GLN A 164 -1.63 -0.77 18.69
N LEU A 165 -1.73 -1.16 17.41
CA LEU A 165 -2.27 -2.48 17.02
C LEU A 165 -1.41 -3.63 17.57
N TYR A 166 -0.09 -3.47 17.54
CA TYR A 166 0.85 -4.43 18.12
C TYR A 166 0.60 -4.61 19.62
N TYR A 167 0.50 -3.52 20.39
CA TYR A 167 0.31 -3.58 21.84
C TYR A 167 -1.07 -4.14 22.22
N ASN A 168 -2.12 -3.83 21.45
CA ASN A 168 -3.44 -4.44 21.65
C ASN A 168 -3.38 -5.97 21.49
N ALA A 169 -2.71 -6.47 20.45
CA ALA A 169 -2.56 -7.90 20.21
C ALA A 169 -1.64 -8.59 21.23
N GLN A 170 -0.63 -7.87 21.76
CA GLN A 170 0.31 -8.40 22.75
C GLN A 170 -0.40 -8.83 24.05
N ALA A 171 -1.49 -8.16 24.43
CA ALA A 171 -2.26 -8.46 25.63
C ALA A 171 -2.95 -9.85 25.60
N LEU A 172 -3.05 -10.47 24.42
CA LEU A 172 -3.64 -11.81 24.28
C LEU A 172 -2.65 -12.88 24.75
N GLN A 173 -3.11 -13.72 25.70
CA GLN A 173 -2.37 -14.86 26.25
C GLN A 173 -2.95 -16.22 25.83
N GLY A 174 -3.93 -16.23 24.92
CA GLY A 174 -4.54 -17.46 24.42
C GLY A 174 -3.68 -18.21 23.40
N GLY A 175 -4.04 -19.47 23.15
CA GLY A 175 -3.40 -20.34 22.16
C GLY A 175 -2.43 -21.35 22.75
N GLN A 176 -1.87 -22.21 21.90
CA GLN A 176 -0.88 -23.23 22.29
C GLN A 176 0.23 -23.30 21.24
N VAL A 177 1.48 -23.41 21.71
CA VAL A 177 2.64 -23.60 20.82
C VAL A 177 2.52 -24.98 20.16
N ALA A 178 2.86 -25.07 18.87
CA ALA A 178 2.88 -26.34 18.16
C ALA A 178 3.94 -27.28 18.77
N ASP A 179 3.49 -28.41 19.33
CA ASP A 179 4.32 -29.37 20.06
C ASP A 179 4.59 -30.68 19.28
N TYR A 180 3.76 -30.98 18.28
CA TYR A 180 3.90 -32.18 17.45
C TYR A 180 5.16 -32.18 16.57
N ILE A 181 5.80 -31.02 16.36
CA ILE A 181 7.17 -30.88 15.84
C ILE A 181 8.04 -30.39 17.01
N PRO A 182 8.87 -31.26 17.63
CA PRO A 182 9.66 -30.93 18.83
C PRO A 182 10.48 -29.64 18.75
N GLN A 183 10.91 -29.23 17.56
CA GLN A 183 11.70 -28.02 17.34
C GLN A 183 10.86 -26.76 17.51
N LEU A 184 9.57 -26.81 17.15
CA LEU A 184 8.65 -25.68 17.32
C LEU A 184 8.24 -25.51 18.79
N ALA A 185 8.18 -26.60 19.55
CA ALA A 185 7.87 -26.58 20.98
C ALA A 185 8.88 -25.78 21.83
N LYS A 186 10.07 -25.51 21.28
CA LYS A 186 11.16 -24.76 21.97
C LYS A 186 10.93 -23.26 22.00
N PHE A 187 10.05 -22.73 21.14
CA PHE A 187 9.81 -21.28 21.11
C PHE A 187 9.03 -20.83 22.34
N ASN A 188 9.45 -19.70 22.91
CA ASN A 188 8.76 -19.08 24.03
C ASN A 188 7.38 -18.56 23.55
N PRO A 189 6.26 -18.93 24.20
CA PRO A 189 4.92 -18.44 23.85
C PRO A 189 4.78 -16.91 23.93
N ASP A 190 5.64 -16.23 24.69
CA ASP A 190 5.56 -14.77 24.84
C ASP A 190 6.09 -14.01 23.62
N LEU A 191 6.81 -14.67 22.71
CA LEU A 191 7.38 -14.03 21.52
C LEU A 191 6.29 -13.44 20.62
N TRP A 192 6.47 -12.18 20.25
CA TRP A 192 5.56 -11.45 19.37
C TRP A 192 6.33 -10.42 18.54
N GLY A 193 6.31 -10.59 17.22
CA GLY A 193 6.92 -9.65 16.29
C GLY A 193 5.99 -9.28 15.15
N VAL A 194 6.00 -8.00 14.76
CA VAL A 194 5.33 -7.49 13.56
C VAL A 194 6.32 -6.64 12.78
N SER A 195 6.47 -6.94 11.49
CA SER A 195 7.24 -6.11 10.57
C SER A 195 6.45 -5.85 9.30
N LEU A 196 6.58 -4.64 8.75
CA LEU A 196 5.96 -4.24 7.50
C LEU A 196 6.98 -3.60 6.55
N CYS A 197 6.72 -3.76 5.26
CA CYS A 197 7.46 -3.13 4.18
C CYS A 197 6.47 -2.64 3.11
N THR A 198 6.49 -1.34 2.76
CA THR A 198 5.64 -0.80 1.69
C THR A 198 6.22 -1.13 0.32
N VAL A 199 5.40 -0.98 -0.73
CA VAL A 199 5.86 -1.18 -2.12
C VAL A 199 6.95 -0.18 -2.54
N ASP A 200 7.08 0.94 -1.82
CA ASP A 200 8.14 1.94 -2.02
C ASP A 200 9.39 1.69 -1.16
N GLY A 201 9.36 0.68 -0.28
CA GLY A 201 10.47 0.31 0.61
C GLY A 201 10.47 1.00 1.97
N GLN A 202 9.39 1.68 2.35
CA GLN A 202 9.24 2.19 3.72
C GLN A 202 9.05 1.01 4.67
N ARG A 203 9.73 1.01 5.81
CA ARG A 203 9.75 -0.14 6.73
C ARG A 203 9.53 0.28 8.17
N HIS A 204 8.82 -0.56 8.92
CA HIS A 204 8.62 -0.40 10.35
C HIS A 204 8.48 -1.77 11.01
N SER A 205 9.06 -1.92 12.20
CA SER A 205 9.17 -3.19 12.94
C SER A 205 8.92 -2.94 14.42
N VAL A 206 8.18 -3.84 15.08
CA VAL A 206 7.86 -3.77 16.51
C VAL A 206 7.89 -5.17 17.13
N GLY A 207 8.53 -5.31 18.29
CA GLY A 207 8.62 -6.57 19.02
C GLY A 207 9.81 -7.44 18.59
N ASP A 208 9.64 -8.76 18.69
CA ASP A 208 10.69 -9.78 18.46
C ASP A 208 10.94 -10.03 16.97
N THR A 209 11.22 -8.98 16.19
CA THR A 209 11.22 -9.03 14.72
C THR A 209 12.47 -9.65 14.11
N HIS A 210 13.59 -9.68 14.84
CA HIS A 210 14.87 -10.21 14.37
C HIS A 210 15.09 -11.69 14.73
N VAL A 211 14.18 -12.30 15.50
CA VAL A 211 14.29 -13.72 15.88
C VAL A 211 14.02 -14.59 14.64
N PRO A 212 14.95 -15.48 14.25
CA PRO A 212 14.70 -16.42 13.16
C PRO A 212 13.67 -17.48 13.54
N PHE A 213 12.77 -17.79 12.60
CA PHE A 213 11.79 -18.87 12.73
C PHE A 213 11.55 -19.55 11.37
N CYS A 214 11.13 -20.81 11.39
CA CYS A 214 10.81 -21.55 10.17
C CYS A 214 9.55 -21.00 9.49
N LEU A 215 9.60 -20.79 8.17
CA LEU A 215 8.46 -20.37 7.34
C LEU A 215 7.28 -21.31 7.45
N GLN A 216 7.54 -22.62 7.55
CA GLN A 216 6.49 -23.62 7.58
C GLN A 216 5.57 -23.46 6.35
N SER A 217 4.26 -23.64 6.52
CA SER A 217 3.28 -23.47 5.44
C SER A 217 3.28 -22.08 4.76
N CYS A 218 3.94 -21.04 5.30
CA CYS A 218 4.11 -19.76 4.63
C CYS A 218 4.99 -19.85 3.37
N VAL A 219 5.78 -20.91 3.19
CA VAL A 219 6.60 -21.11 1.98
C VAL A 219 5.76 -21.48 0.75
N LYS A 220 4.61 -22.14 0.94
CA LYS A 220 3.75 -22.67 -0.13
C LYS A 220 3.34 -21.63 -1.19
N PRO A 221 2.87 -20.41 -0.83
CA PRO A 221 2.59 -19.38 -1.83
C PRO A 221 3.86 -18.96 -2.59
N LEU A 222 5.01 -18.89 -1.94
CA LEU A 222 6.28 -18.50 -2.56
C LEU A 222 6.73 -19.56 -3.57
N GLU A 223 6.68 -20.83 -3.17
CA GLU A 223 6.95 -21.99 -4.00
C GLU A 223 6.03 -22.05 -5.23
N TYR A 224 4.73 -21.86 -5.04
CA TYR A 224 3.75 -21.80 -6.13
C TYR A 224 4.04 -20.63 -7.08
N SER A 225 4.36 -19.45 -6.56
CA SER A 225 4.66 -18.28 -7.38
C SER A 225 5.91 -18.49 -8.25
N LEU A 226 6.91 -19.21 -7.73
CA LEU A 226 8.09 -19.62 -8.48
C LEU A 226 7.74 -20.60 -9.60
N ALA A 227 6.98 -21.65 -9.28
CA ALA A 227 6.55 -22.65 -10.26
C ALA A 227 5.77 -22.03 -11.44
N ILE A 228 4.87 -21.08 -11.14
CA ILE A 228 4.12 -20.33 -12.18
C ILE A 228 5.04 -19.43 -12.99
N SER A 229 6.01 -18.75 -12.37
CA SER A 229 6.94 -17.88 -13.09
C SER A 229 7.83 -18.65 -14.06
N GLU A 230 8.23 -19.88 -13.69
CA GLU A 230 9.10 -20.72 -14.51
C GLU A 230 8.35 -21.49 -15.59
N SER A 231 7.15 -22.01 -15.28
CA SER A 231 6.44 -22.97 -16.15
C SER A 231 5.11 -22.46 -16.69
N GLY A 232 4.62 -21.32 -16.22
CA GLY A 232 3.33 -20.75 -16.59
C GLY A 232 2.13 -21.41 -15.91
N THR A 233 1.02 -20.68 -15.85
CA THR A 233 -0.22 -21.11 -15.18
C THR A 233 -0.80 -22.39 -15.74
N GLU A 234 -0.82 -22.52 -17.07
CA GLU A 234 -1.41 -23.68 -17.73
C GLU A 234 -0.67 -24.97 -17.39
N HIS A 235 0.66 -24.93 -17.30
CA HIS A 235 1.44 -26.12 -16.96
C HIS A 235 1.20 -26.54 -15.51
N VAL A 236 1.33 -25.61 -14.56
CA VAL A 236 1.20 -25.93 -13.13
C VAL A 236 -0.20 -26.47 -12.81
N HIS A 237 -1.25 -25.86 -13.35
CA HIS A 237 -2.63 -26.29 -13.08
C HIS A 237 -3.10 -27.53 -13.86
N LYS A 238 -2.23 -28.14 -14.68
CA LYS A 238 -2.44 -29.53 -15.08
C LYS A 238 -2.36 -30.48 -13.89
N TYR A 239 -1.61 -30.14 -12.85
CA TYR A 239 -1.34 -31.01 -11.71
C TYR A 239 -2.04 -30.59 -10.41
N VAL A 240 -2.29 -29.30 -10.21
CA VAL A 240 -2.96 -28.77 -9.00
C VAL A 240 -4.19 -27.92 -9.34
N GLY A 241 -5.24 -28.01 -8.54
CA GLY A 241 -6.46 -27.21 -8.70
C GLY A 241 -6.29 -25.72 -8.31
N LYS A 242 -7.41 -24.99 -8.34
CA LYS A 242 -7.48 -23.54 -8.09
C LYS A 242 -8.51 -23.16 -7.02
N GLU A 243 -9.14 -24.15 -6.39
CA GLU A 243 -10.35 -23.94 -5.60
C GLU A 243 -10.13 -24.38 -4.14
N PRO A 244 -10.84 -23.77 -3.19
CA PRO A 244 -10.85 -24.26 -1.82
C PRO A 244 -11.46 -25.67 -1.77
N SER A 245 -10.99 -26.49 -0.84
CA SER A 245 -11.45 -27.88 -0.73
C SER A 245 -12.86 -28.02 -0.15
N GLY A 246 -13.38 -27.00 0.55
CA GLY A 246 -14.62 -27.05 1.35
C GLY A 246 -14.60 -28.07 2.50
N ASN A 247 -13.49 -28.81 2.67
CA ASN A 247 -13.28 -29.84 3.67
C ASN A 247 -12.25 -29.35 4.68
N LYS A 248 -12.30 -29.89 5.91
CA LYS A 248 -11.24 -29.66 6.91
C LYS A 248 -9.87 -29.92 6.31
N PHE A 249 -8.90 -29.04 6.57
CA PHE A 249 -7.52 -29.11 6.04
C PHE A 249 -6.82 -30.43 6.38
N ASN A 250 -7.32 -31.14 7.41
CA ASN A 250 -6.82 -32.43 7.85
C ASN A 250 -7.28 -33.64 7.03
N LYS A 251 -8.30 -33.49 6.19
CA LYS A 251 -8.87 -34.61 5.42
C LYS A 251 -8.06 -34.87 4.15
N LEU A 252 -7.63 -36.12 3.97
CA LEU A 252 -7.04 -36.59 2.70
C LEU A 252 -8.16 -36.59 1.64
N SER A 253 -8.13 -35.63 0.73
CA SER A 253 -9.08 -35.55 -0.38
C SER A 253 -8.43 -34.95 -1.61
N LEU A 254 -8.81 -35.47 -2.77
CA LEU A 254 -8.53 -34.87 -4.07
C LEU A 254 -9.84 -34.31 -4.63
N SER A 255 -9.72 -33.45 -5.64
CA SER A 255 -10.84 -33.03 -6.47
C SER A 255 -11.38 -34.19 -7.30
N GLU A 256 -12.55 -34.01 -7.92
CA GLU A 256 -13.15 -34.98 -8.84
C GLU A 256 -12.24 -35.35 -10.02
N ASN A 257 -11.30 -34.47 -10.35
CA ASN A 257 -10.32 -34.67 -11.42
C ASN A 257 -9.01 -35.33 -10.93
N ASP A 258 -9.01 -35.98 -9.76
CA ASP A 258 -7.84 -36.63 -9.14
C ASP A 258 -6.63 -35.68 -8.97
N LYS A 259 -6.88 -34.39 -8.68
CA LYS A 259 -5.85 -33.39 -8.37
C LYS A 259 -6.00 -32.84 -6.96
N PRO A 260 -4.92 -32.45 -6.27
CA PRO A 260 -5.04 -31.65 -5.06
C PRO A 260 -5.83 -30.36 -5.34
N HIS A 261 -6.63 -29.92 -4.37
CA HIS A 261 -7.57 -28.80 -4.56
C HIS A 261 -6.90 -27.46 -4.90
N ASN A 262 -5.78 -27.15 -4.25
CA ASN A 262 -5.03 -25.91 -4.42
C ASN A 262 -3.60 -26.06 -3.86
N PRO A 263 -2.65 -25.17 -4.21
CA PRO A 263 -1.26 -25.22 -3.71
C PRO A 263 -1.10 -24.85 -2.22
N MET A 264 -2.13 -24.29 -1.56
CA MET A 264 -2.02 -23.85 -0.16
C MET A 264 -2.18 -25.01 0.85
N VAL A 265 -2.73 -26.15 0.40
CA VAL A 265 -2.78 -27.40 1.18
C VAL A 265 -1.55 -28.27 0.93
N ASN A 266 -1.19 -29.13 1.89
CA ASN A 266 0.03 -29.96 1.82
C ASN A 266 0.12 -30.80 0.54
N ALA A 267 -0.98 -31.44 0.12
CA ALA A 267 -1.00 -32.25 -1.09
C ALA A 267 -0.69 -31.43 -2.35
N GLY A 268 -1.19 -30.20 -2.43
CA GLY A 268 -0.90 -29.31 -3.55
C GLY A 268 0.55 -28.83 -3.52
N ALA A 269 1.06 -28.43 -2.36
CA ALA A 269 2.45 -28.03 -2.19
C ALA A 269 3.43 -29.13 -2.58
N ILE A 270 3.22 -30.38 -2.13
CA ILE A 270 4.06 -31.53 -2.51
C ILE A 270 4.07 -31.75 -4.04
N VAL A 271 2.92 -31.58 -4.70
CA VAL A 271 2.84 -31.63 -6.16
C VAL A 271 3.62 -30.47 -6.79
N VAL A 272 3.47 -29.25 -6.29
CA VAL A 272 4.23 -28.08 -6.76
C VAL A 272 5.74 -28.29 -6.59
N SER A 273 6.20 -28.90 -5.49
CA SER A 273 7.61 -29.22 -5.26
C SER A 273 8.20 -30.11 -6.35
N SER A 274 7.38 -31.00 -6.93
CA SER A 274 7.82 -31.85 -8.04
C SER A 274 7.99 -31.10 -9.37
N LEU A 275 7.33 -29.95 -9.54
CA LEU A 275 7.36 -29.15 -10.75
C LEU A 275 8.57 -28.21 -10.82
N ILE A 276 9.22 -27.94 -9.69
CA ILE A 276 10.39 -27.05 -9.65
C ILE A 276 11.61 -27.79 -10.19
N LYS A 277 12.14 -27.25 -11.30
CA LYS A 277 13.37 -27.68 -11.99
C LYS A 277 13.51 -29.21 -12.04
N PRO A 278 12.60 -29.96 -12.68
CA PRO A 278 12.50 -31.42 -12.54
C PRO A 278 13.77 -32.20 -12.91
N GLY A 279 14.66 -31.64 -13.76
CA GLY A 279 15.95 -32.24 -14.12
C GLY A 279 17.11 -31.95 -13.16
N TYR A 280 16.91 -31.10 -12.14
CA TYR A 280 17.98 -30.71 -11.20
C TYR A 280 18.10 -31.73 -10.07
N ARG A 281 19.32 -31.84 -9.52
CA ARG A 281 19.58 -32.60 -8.28
C ARG A 281 18.95 -31.90 -7.08
N LYS A 282 18.73 -32.63 -5.99
CA LYS A 282 18.09 -32.09 -4.75
C LYS A 282 18.77 -30.81 -4.24
N ALA A 283 20.11 -30.80 -4.18
CA ALA A 283 20.88 -29.64 -3.73
C ALA A 283 20.69 -28.42 -4.65
N GLU A 284 20.77 -28.62 -5.97
CA GLU A 284 20.61 -27.56 -6.97
C GLU A 284 19.21 -26.94 -6.95
N LYS A 285 18.17 -27.75 -6.69
CA LYS A 285 16.80 -27.25 -6.50
C LYS A 285 16.68 -26.37 -5.26
N PHE A 286 17.34 -26.77 -4.17
CA PHE A 286 17.33 -26.02 -2.93
C PHE A 286 18.09 -24.70 -3.06
N ASP A 287 19.27 -24.71 -3.68
CA ASP A 287 20.03 -23.49 -3.97
C ASP A 287 19.23 -22.53 -4.87
N PHE A 288 18.54 -23.06 -5.88
CA PHE A 288 17.67 -22.27 -6.75
C PHE A 288 16.52 -21.61 -5.97
N MET A 289 15.87 -22.33 -5.06
CA MET A 289 14.82 -21.76 -4.21
C MET A 289 15.37 -20.72 -3.23
N MET A 290 16.53 -20.99 -2.62
CA MET A 290 17.16 -20.07 -1.67
C MET A 290 17.60 -18.76 -2.33
N ASP A 291 18.19 -18.82 -3.53
CA ASP A 291 18.51 -17.62 -4.33
C ASP A 291 17.25 -16.78 -4.59
N TYR A 292 16.20 -17.46 -5.02
CA TYR A 292 14.93 -16.81 -5.33
C TYR A 292 14.29 -16.14 -4.11
N LEU A 293 14.27 -16.81 -2.94
CA LEU A 293 13.78 -16.20 -1.70
C LEU A 293 14.65 -15.03 -1.23
N LYS A 294 15.98 -15.11 -1.38
CA LYS A 294 16.89 -13.99 -1.06
C LYS A 294 16.62 -12.77 -1.93
N ARG A 295 16.33 -12.97 -3.22
CA ARG A 295 15.93 -11.89 -4.14
C ARG A 295 14.59 -11.27 -3.73
N MET A 296 13.59 -12.09 -3.38
CA MET A 296 12.31 -11.60 -2.84
C MET A 296 12.47 -10.84 -1.51
N ALA A 297 13.43 -11.22 -0.68
CA ALA A 297 13.74 -10.57 0.59
C ALA A 297 14.69 -9.37 0.45
N GLY A 298 15.17 -9.08 -0.76
CA GLY A 298 16.10 -7.96 -1.03
C GLY A 298 17.45 -8.08 -0.33
N GLY A 299 17.94 -9.31 -0.12
CA GLY A 299 19.21 -9.59 0.55
C GLY A 299 19.14 -9.69 2.09
N GLU A 300 17.95 -9.56 2.67
CA GLU A 300 17.70 -9.81 4.09
C GLU A 300 17.87 -11.30 4.47
N TYR A 301 17.79 -11.61 5.77
CA TYR A 301 18.02 -12.95 6.30
C TYR A 301 17.08 -14.01 5.69
N VAL A 302 17.68 -15.02 5.06
CA VAL A 302 17.03 -16.28 4.64
C VAL A 302 17.97 -17.43 5.00
N GLY A 303 17.56 -18.22 6.00
CA GLY A 303 18.34 -19.31 6.58
C GLY A 303 17.69 -20.68 6.35
N PHE A 304 18.23 -21.70 7.02
CA PHE A 304 17.71 -23.07 6.93
C PHE A 304 17.96 -23.84 8.23
N SER A 305 16.90 -24.46 8.75
CA SER A 305 16.92 -25.24 9.98
C SER A 305 17.03 -26.73 9.68
N ASN A 306 18.25 -27.27 9.62
CA ASN A 306 18.41 -28.73 9.44
C ASN A 306 17.76 -29.52 10.60
N ALA A 307 17.76 -28.97 11.82
CA ALA A 307 17.13 -29.60 12.97
C ALA A 307 15.61 -29.76 12.77
N THR A 308 14.93 -28.72 12.28
CA THR A 308 13.49 -28.77 12.00
C THR A 308 13.20 -29.70 10.82
N PHE A 309 14.04 -29.67 9.79
CA PHE A 309 13.92 -30.56 8.64
C PHE A 309 13.95 -32.04 9.02
N GLN A 310 14.93 -32.46 9.84
CA GLN A 310 14.99 -33.85 10.29
C GLN A 310 13.77 -34.23 11.13
N SER A 311 13.35 -33.35 12.05
CA SER A 311 12.19 -33.59 12.89
C SER A 311 10.88 -33.69 12.12
N GLU A 312 10.65 -32.80 11.16
CA GLU A 312 9.48 -32.85 10.29
C GLU A 312 9.46 -34.11 9.44
N LYS A 313 10.62 -34.53 8.95
CA LYS A 313 10.75 -35.75 8.15
C LYS A 313 10.46 -36.99 8.99
N GLU A 314 11.00 -37.08 10.21
CA GLU A 314 10.79 -38.22 11.11
C GLU A 314 9.34 -38.32 11.59
N THR A 315 8.68 -37.19 11.84
CA THR A 315 7.28 -37.13 12.34
C THR A 315 6.24 -36.98 11.22
N GLY A 316 6.68 -36.86 9.96
CA GLY A 316 5.88 -36.49 8.79
C GLY A 316 5.01 -37.59 8.19
N ASN A 317 4.57 -38.57 8.99
CA ASN A 317 3.81 -39.76 8.54
C ASN A 317 2.63 -39.42 7.62
N ARG A 318 1.90 -38.34 7.94
CA ARG A 318 0.78 -37.88 7.13
C ARG A 318 1.20 -37.42 5.74
N ASN A 319 2.31 -36.70 5.63
CA ASN A 319 2.81 -36.23 4.33
C ASN A 319 3.34 -37.40 3.49
N PHE A 320 3.90 -38.44 4.11
CA PHE A 320 4.20 -39.71 3.42
C PHE A 320 2.93 -40.38 2.88
N ALA A 321 1.87 -40.49 3.69
CA ALA A 321 0.59 -41.05 3.22
C ALA A 321 0.01 -40.26 2.04
N ILE A 322 0.07 -38.92 2.10
CA ILE A 322 -0.29 -38.04 0.98
C ILE A 322 0.56 -38.37 -0.25
N GLY A 323 1.89 -38.44 -0.11
CA GLY A 323 2.80 -38.73 -1.21
C GLY A 323 2.50 -40.06 -1.91
N TYR A 324 2.32 -41.14 -1.16
CA TYR A 324 1.95 -42.44 -1.74
C TYR A 324 0.58 -42.42 -2.42
N TYR A 325 -0.41 -41.74 -1.84
CA TYR A 325 -1.73 -41.60 -2.44
C TYR A 325 -1.68 -40.81 -3.77
N LEU A 326 -0.93 -39.70 -3.81
CA LEU A 326 -0.70 -38.91 -5.02
C LEU A 326 0.06 -39.70 -6.10
N LYS A 327 0.99 -40.57 -5.69
CA LYS A 327 1.75 -41.44 -6.60
C LYS A 327 0.83 -42.46 -7.27
N GLU A 328 -0.03 -43.13 -6.49
CA GLU A 328 -1.02 -44.10 -7.00
C GLU A 328 -1.97 -43.44 -8.01
N LYS A 329 -2.44 -42.24 -7.68
CA LYS A 329 -3.34 -41.43 -8.53
C LYS A 329 -2.65 -40.71 -9.69
N ARG A 330 -1.35 -40.90 -9.89
CA ARG A 330 -0.55 -40.28 -10.97
C ARG A 330 -0.65 -38.76 -11.00
N CYS A 331 -0.70 -38.13 -9.81
CA CYS A 331 -0.77 -36.67 -9.69
C CYS A 331 0.57 -35.96 -9.98
N PHE A 332 1.68 -36.70 -10.06
CA PHE A 332 3.01 -36.17 -10.35
C PHE A 332 3.33 -36.22 -11.86
N PRO A 333 4.22 -35.35 -12.37
CA PRO A 333 4.77 -35.49 -13.71
C PRO A 333 5.41 -36.86 -13.95
N SER A 334 5.42 -37.31 -15.21
CA SER A 334 6.04 -38.59 -15.57
C SER A 334 7.52 -38.61 -15.19
N GLY A 335 7.97 -39.73 -14.60
CA GLY A 335 9.36 -39.91 -14.17
C GLY A 335 9.73 -39.25 -12.83
N THR A 336 8.75 -38.67 -12.11
CA THR A 336 9.00 -38.05 -10.81
C THR A 336 9.29 -39.08 -9.71
N ASP A 337 10.37 -38.87 -8.96
CA ASP A 337 10.57 -39.54 -7.67
C ASP A 337 9.78 -38.83 -6.56
N MET A 338 8.71 -39.48 -6.10
CA MET A 338 7.85 -38.97 -5.03
C MET A 338 8.61 -38.72 -3.73
N ILE A 339 9.57 -39.59 -3.37
CA ILE A 339 10.34 -39.42 -2.12
C ILE A 339 11.25 -38.21 -2.23
N ALA A 340 11.85 -37.97 -3.39
CA ALA A 340 12.63 -36.76 -3.63
C ALA A 340 11.79 -35.48 -3.58
N ALA A 341 10.58 -35.49 -4.13
CA ALA A 341 9.66 -34.34 -4.04
C ALA A 341 9.25 -34.06 -2.59
N LEU A 342 8.99 -35.12 -1.82
CA LEU A 342 8.62 -35.02 -0.41
C LEU A 342 9.77 -34.53 0.47
N ASP A 343 10.98 -35.03 0.25
CA ASP A 343 12.19 -34.52 0.90
C ASP A 343 12.37 -33.02 0.62
N PHE A 344 12.22 -32.61 -0.63
CA PHE A 344 12.34 -31.20 -1.01
C PHE A 344 11.26 -30.36 -0.32
N TYR A 345 10.01 -30.82 -0.29
CA TYR A 345 8.93 -30.16 0.45
C TYR A 345 9.27 -29.92 1.94
N PHE A 346 9.83 -30.91 2.63
CA PHE A 346 10.27 -30.75 4.03
C PHE A 346 11.42 -29.74 4.16
N GLN A 347 12.37 -29.73 3.22
CA GLN A 347 13.44 -28.72 3.21
C GLN A 347 12.85 -27.31 3.09
N LEU A 348 11.86 -27.11 2.21
CA LEU A 348 11.21 -25.82 2.01
C LEU A 348 10.46 -25.33 3.25
N CYS A 349 9.75 -26.23 3.95
CA CYS A 349 9.04 -25.89 5.19
C CYS A 349 9.98 -25.48 6.33
N SER A 350 11.23 -25.95 6.28
CA SER A 350 12.28 -25.71 7.26
C SER A 350 13.21 -24.52 6.95
N ILE A 351 12.89 -23.72 5.93
CA ILE A 351 13.59 -22.46 5.64
C ILE A 351 13.29 -21.46 6.74
N GLU A 352 14.30 -20.75 7.22
CA GLU A 352 14.19 -19.75 8.29
C GLU A 352 14.15 -18.34 7.73
N ILE A 353 13.31 -17.49 8.31
CA ILE A 353 13.24 -16.05 8.05
C ILE A 353 13.13 -15.30 9.36
N THR A 354 13.24 -13.97 9.30
CA THR A 354 12.82 -13.08 10.39
C THR A 354 11.51 -12.39 9.99
N CYS A 355 10.87 -11.66 10.92
CA CYS A 355 9.71 -10.86 10.54
C CYS A 355 10.08 -9.85 9.44
N GLU A 356 11.27 -9.25 9.56
CA GLU A 356 11.72 -8.23 8.62
C GLU A 356 11.89 -8.78 7.20
N SER A 357 12.61 -9.89 7.04
CA SER A 357 12.79 -10.49 5.71
C SER A 357 11.47 -11.00 5.13
N GLY A 358 10.61 -11.58 5.97
CA GLY A 358 9.26 -11.98 5.58
C GLY A 358 8.38 -10.82 5.10
N SER A 359 8.48 -9.65 5.73
CA SER A 359 7.72 -8.46 5.32
C SER A 359 8.14 -7.97 3.93
N VAL A 360 9.43 -8.03 3.59
CA VAL A 360 9.95 -7.67 2.27
C VAL A 360 9.50 -8.69 1.22
N MET A 361 9.51 -10.00 1.53
CA MET A 361 8.94 -11.02 0.64
C MET A 361 7.45 -10.78 0.35
N ALA A 362 6.65 -10.47 1.38
CA ALA A 362 5.25 -10.11 1.21
C ALA A 362 5.08 -8.83 0.37
N ALA A 363 5.95 -7.84 0.57
CA ALA A 363 5.91 -6.58 -0.16
C ALA A 363 6.30 -6.76 -1.63
N THR A 364 7.20 -7.71 -1.94
CA THR A 364 7.48 -8.14 -3.31
C THR A 364 6.23 -8.67 -4.01
N LEU A 365 5.39 -9.44 -3.30
CA LEU A 365 4.08 -9.86 -3.83
C LEU A 365 3.11 -8.67 -3.94
N ALA A 366 3.09 -7.76 -2.97
CA ALA A 366 2.27 -6.54 -3.02
C ALA A 366 2.62 -5.67 -4.23
N ASN A 367 3.89 -5.65 -4.63
CA ASN A 367 4.45 -4.82 -5.70
C ASN A 367 4.52 -5.54 -7.06
N GLY A 368 3.61 -6.49 -7.32
CA GLY A 368 3.53 -7.15 -8.62
C GLY A 368 4.78 -7.97 -9.00
N GLY A 369 5.55 -8.42 -8.01
CA GLY A 369 6.73 -9.26 -8.20
C GLY A 369 8.05 -8.50 -8.30
N ILE A 370 8.05 -7.20 -7.99
CA ILE A 370 9.24 -6.35 -7.96
C ILE A 370 9.64 -6.13 -6.51
N CYS A 371 10.87 -6.49 -6.13
CA CYS A 371 11.34 -6.30 -4.76
C CYS A 371 11.42 -4.80 -4.44
N PRO A 372 10.72 -4.33 -3.40
CA PRO A 372 10.56 -2.89 -3.15
C PRO A 372 11.87 -2.19 -2.77
N ILE A 373 12.80 -2.91 -2.13
CA ILE A 373 14.07 -2.35 -1.65
C ILE A 373 15.24 -2.56 -2.62
N THR A 374 15.05 -3.24 -3.75
CA THR A 374 16.09 -3.41 -4.78
C THR A 374 15.65 -2.93 -6.17
N GLY A 375 14.34 -2.84 -6.43
CA GLY A 375 13.78 -2.58 -7.75
C GLY A 375 13.87 -3.76 -8.72
N GLU A 376 14.34 -4.92 -8.25
CA GLU A 376 14.53 -6.10 -9.08
C GLU A 376 13.18 -6.80 -9.35
N ARG A 377 12.91 -7.15 -10.62
CA ARG A 377 11.79 -8.03 -10.96
C ARG A 377 12.17 -9.49 -10.65
N VAL A 378 11.61 -10.00 -9.55
CA VAL A 378 11.85 -11.38 -9.08
C VAL A 378 10.79 -12.34 -9.64
N LEU A 379 9.58 -11.83 -9.87
CA LEU A 379 8.40 -12.62 -10.19
C LEU A 379 7.67 -12.12 -11.44
N SER A 380 6.99 -13.03 -12.15
CA SER A 380 6.03 -12.62 -13.17
C SER A 380 4.76 -12.06 -12.51
N ALA A 381 4.18 -11.02 -13.11
CA ALA A 381 2.94 -10.43 -12.58
C ALA A 381 1.77 -11.43 -12.59
N GLU A 382 1.77 -12.37 -13.53
CA GLU A 382 0.81 -13.48 -13.58
C GLU A 382 0.93 -14.39 -12.35
N ALA A 383 2.14 -14.81 -12.00
CA ALA A 383 2.39 -15.64 -10.84
C ALA A 383 1.92 -14.95 -9.55
N VAL A 384 2.21 -13.66 -9.40
CA VAL A 384 1.81 -12.87 -8.25
C VAL A 384 0.29 -12.81 -8.13
N ARG A 385 -0.41 -12.45 -9.21
CA ARG A 385 -1.88 -12.39 -9.24
C ARG A 385 -2.51 -13.71 -8.82
N ASN A 386 -2.05 -14.83 -9.38
CA ASN A 386 -2.61 -16.13 -9.06
C ASN A 386 -2.33 -16.53 -7.61
N THR A 387 -1.11 -16.23 -7.12
CA THR A 387 -0.70 -16.51 -5.74
C THR A 387 -1.57 -15.75 -4.76
N LEU A 388 -1.76 -14.45 -4.96
CA LEU A 388 -2.61 -13.62 -4.11
C LEU A 388 -4.07 -14.07 -4.12
N SER A 389 -4.59 -14.49 -5.28
CA SER A 389 -5.95 -15.02 -5.39
C SER A 389 -6.15 -16.28 -4.55
N LEU A 390 -5.17 -17.19 -4.57
CA LEU A 390 -5.22 -18.45 -3.81
C LEU A 390 -4.90 -18.25 -2.33
N MET A 391 -4.06 -17.27 -1.98
CA MET A 391 -3.86 -16.86 -0.58
C MET A 391 -5.16 -16.31 0.00
N HIS A 392 -5.91 -15.51 -0.76
CA HIS A 392 -7.19 -14.96 -0.34
C HIS A 392 -8.21 -16.06 -0.02
N SER A 393 -8.38 -17.05 -0.90
CA SER A 393 -9.43 -18.08 -0.71
C SER A 393 -9.00 -19.33 0.08
N CYS A 394 -7.70 -19.63 0.14
CA CYS A 394 -7.18 -20.91 0.65
C CYS A 394 -6.05 -20.79 1.68
N GLY A 395 -5.67 -19.59 2.11
CA GLY A 395 -4.41 -19.36 2.80
C GLY A 395 -4.37 -19.60 4.32
N MET A 396 -5.52 -19.57 4.99
CA MET A 396 -5.62 -19.56 6.46
C MET A 396 -6.28 -20.84 7.02
N TYR A 397 -5.94 -21.99 6.43
CA TYR A 397 -6.52 -23.30 6.76
C TYR A 397 -8.06 -23.26 6.69
N ASP A 398 -8.75 -23.88 7.65
CA ASP A 398 -10.22 -23.88 7.72
C ASP A 398 -10.80 -22.48 7.98
N PHE A 399 -9.98 -21.54 8.45
CA PHE A 399 -10.37 -20.15 8.67
C PHE A 399 -10.33 -19.31 7.38
N SER A 400 -9.87 -19.84 6.24
CA SER A 400 -9.69 -19.07 4.99
C SER A 400 -10.96 -18.34 4.55
N GLY A 401 -12.14 -18.98 4.63
CA GLY A 401 -13.40 -18.35 4.26
C GLY A 401 -13.80 -17.20 5.19
N GLN A 402 -13.66 -17.39 6.50
CA GLN A 402 -13.95 -16.34 7.49
C GLN A 402 -12.94 -15.20 7.42
N PHE A 403 -11.66 -15.51 7.21
CA PHE A 403 -10.61 -14.52 7.03
C PHE A 403 -10.85 -13.69 5.76
N ALA A 404 -11.19 -14.32 4.64
CA ALA A 404 -11.54 -13.62 3.40
C ALA A 404 -12.77 -12.73 3.54
N PHE A 405 -13.73 -13.10 4.39
CA PHE A 405 -14.95 -12.32 4.63
C PHE A 405 -14.75 -11.16 5.60
N HIS A 406 -14.04 -11.37 6.71
CA HIS A 406 -13.88 -10.35 7.75
C HIS A 406 -12.64 -9.47 7.57
N VAL A 407 -11.53 -10.07 7.13
CA VAL A 407 -10.26 -9.35 6.90
C VAL A 407 -10.09 -8.99 5.43
N GLY A 408 -10.46 -9.89 4.52
CA GLY A 408 -10.45 -9.61 3.09
C GLY A 408 -9.08 -9.36 2.48
N LEU A 409 -8.00 -9.79 3.13
CA LEU A 409 -6.64 -9.65 2.63
C LEU A 409 -6.05 -11.01 2.24
N PRO A 410 -5.22 -11.10 1.18
CA PRO A 410 -4.43 -12.31 0.92
C PRO A 410 -3.45 -12.58 2.07
N ALA A 411 -3.55 -13.75 2.68
CA ALA A 411 -2.66 -14.16 3.76
C ALA A 411 -2.29 -15.65 3.66
N LYS A 412 -1.20 -16.05 4.31
CA LYS A 412 -0.87 -17.45 4.56
C LYS A 412 -0.32 -17.61 5.98
N SER A 413 -0.91 -18.53 6.74
CA SER A 413 -0.38 -18.89 8.06
C SER A 413 0.55 -20.10 8.01
N GLY A 414 1.49 -20.15 8.95
CA GLY A 414 2.40 -21.25 9.22
C GLY A 414 2.27 -21.72 10.67
N VAL A 415 2.45 -23.02 10.89
CA VAL A 415 2.37 -23.64 12.23
C VAL A 415 3.50 -23.21 13.17
N SER A 416 4.49 -22.47 12.67
CA SER A 416 5.48 -21.77 13.49
C SER A 416 4.93 -20.53 14.18
N GLY A 417 3.67 -20.16 13.94
CA GLY A 417 3.08 -18.91 14.43
C GLY A 417 3.19 -17.74 13.44
N ALA A 418 3.71 -18.00 12.24
CA ALA A 418 3.87 -16.98 11.21
C ALA A 418 2.55 -16.69 10.47
N VAL A 419 2.36 -15.42 10.10
CA VAL A 419 1.29 -14.97 9.20
C VAL A 419 1.90 -14.02 8.18
N LEU A 420 2.05 -14.51 6.94
CA LEU A 420 2.45 -13.72 5.76
C LEU A 420 1.20 -13.02 5.22
N LEU A 421 1.11 -11.70 5.34
CA LEU A 421 -0.04 -10.90 4.93
C LEU A 421 0.37 -9.94 3.80
N VAL A 422 -0.47 -9.82 2.79
CA VAL A 422 -0.24 -8.89 1.66
C VAL A 422 -1.40 -7.91 1.57
N VAL A 423 -1.09 -6.62 1.49
CA VAL A 423 -2.02 -5.55 1.08
C VAL A 423 -1.63 -5.12 -0.32
N PRO A 424 -2.29 -5.63 -1.38
CA PRO A 424 -1.84 -5.42 -2.76
C PRO A 424 -1.68 -3.95 -3.11
N ASN A 425 -0.57 -3.62 -3.78
CA ASN A 425 -0.16 -2.25 -4.16
C ASN A 425 0.14 -1.30 -3.00
N ILE A 426 0.17 -1.77 -1.74
CA ILE A 426 0.45 -0.93 -0.57
C ILE A 426 1.64 -1.45 0.20
N MET A 427 1.54 -2.66 0.77
CA MET A 427 2.57 -3.19 1.66
C MET A 427 2.48 -4.71 1.84
N GLY A 428 3.59 -5.30 2.27
CA GLY A 428 3.64 -6.62 2.88
C GLY A 428 3.83 -6.53 4.39
N VAL A 429 3.25 -7.48 5.12
CA VAL A 429 3.35 -7.57 6.57
C VAL A 429 3.68 -9.01 6.96
N MET A 430 4.57 -9.17 7.93
CA MET A 430 4.84 -10.45 8.59
C MET A 430 4.54 -10.30 10.08
N CYS A 431 3.62 -11.11 10.57
CA CYS A 431 3.35 -11.25 12.00
C CYS A 431 3.88 -12.62 12.46
N TRP A 432 4.44 -12.67 13.66
CA TRP A 432 4.93 -13.93 14.22
C TRP A 432 4.67 -14.02 15.72
N SER A 433 3.80 -14.96 16.10
CA SER A 433 3.63 -15.38 17.49
C SER A 433 3.40 -16.90 17.54
N PRO A 434 4.27 -17.69 18.20
CA PRO A 434 4.18 -19.14 18.24
C PRO A 434 2.84 -19.75 18.70
N PRO A 435 2.11 -19.18 19.68
CA PRO A 435 0.82 -19.73 20.11
C PRO A 435 -0.24 -19.71 19.01
N LEU A 436 -0.76 -20.89 18.69
CA LEU A 436 -1.78 -21.13 17.68
C LEU A 436 -3.17 -21.29 18.29
N ASP A 437 -4.18 -20.90 17.53
CA ASP A 437 -5.58 -21.23 17.80
C ASP A 437 -5.89 -22.71 17.47
N ARG A 438 -7.15 -23.10 17.64
CA ARG A 438 -7.61 -24.48 17.40
C ARG A 438 -7.57 -24.92 15.92
N VAL A 439 -7.42 -23.99 14.98
CA VAL A 439 -7.37 -24.26 13.54
C VAL A 439 -5.96 -24.12 12.97
N GLY A 440 -4.97 -23.75 13.81
CA GLY A 440 -3.55 -23.71 13.47
C GLY A 440 -3.03 -22.34 13.05
N ASN A 441 -3.80 -21.26 13.25
CA ASN A 441 -3.36 -19.89 12.96
C ASN A 441 -2.84 -19.20 14.22
N SER A 442 -1.90 -18.26 14.09
CA SER A 442 -1.38 -17.48 15.21
C SER A 442 -2.46 -16.60 15.87
N VAL A 443 -2.65 -16.72 17.18
CA VAL A 443 -3.70 -15.97 17.92
C VAL A 443 -3.48 -14.46 17.79
N ARG A 444 -2.28 -13.98 18.11
CA ARG A 444 -1.93 -12.55 18.03
C ARG A 444 -1.91 -12.06 16.58
N GLY A 445 -1.40 -12.89 15.66
CA GLY A 445 -1.36 -12.58 14.23
C GLY A 445 -2.74 -12.33 13.62
N ILE A 446 -3.72 -13.19 13.91
CA ILE A 446 -5.10 -13.02 13.44
C ILE A 446 -5.74 -11.77 14.03
N HIS A 447 -5.61 -11.55 15.34
CA HIS A 447 -6.18 -10.38 16.00
C HIS A 447 -5.60 -9.07 15.42
N PHE A 448 -4.29 -9.01 15.22
CA PHE A 448 -3.63 -7.88 14.57
C PHE A 448 -4.22 -7.61 13.17
N CYS A 449 -4.44 -8.65 12.36
CA CYS A 449 -5.02 -8.51 11.02
C CYS A 449 -6.46 -7.97 11.05
N GLN A 450 -7.28 -8.39 12.02
CA GLN A 450 -8.66 -7.93 12.19
C GLN A 450 -8.72 -6.47 12.61
N GLU A 451 -7.89 -6.07 13.57
CA GLU A 451 -7.80 -4.68 14.02
C GLU A 451 -7.26 -3.76 12.91
N LEU A 452 -6.29 -4.25 12.12
CA LEU A 452 -5.72 -3.51 11.00
C LEU A 452 -6.81 -3.08 10.00
N VAL A 453 -7.70 -3.98 9.59
CA VAL A 453 -8.77 -3.65 8.62
C VAL A 453 -9.97 -2.97 9.27
N SER A 454 -10.09 -3.03 10.59
CA SER A 454 -11.10 -2.28 11.34
C SER A 454 -10.72 -0.80 11.42
N LEU A 455 -9.41 -0.52 11.59
CA LEU A 455 -8.87 0.84 11.60
C LEU A 455 -8.69 1.42 10.19
N PHE A 456 -8.12 0.66 9.25
CA PHE A 456 -7.78 1.12 7.91
C PHE A 456 -8.69 0.56 6.82
N ASN A 457 -8.91 1.33 5.75
CA ASN A 457 -9.68 0.90 4.58
C ASN A 457 -8.91 -0.05 3.63
N PHE A 458 -8.28 -1.08 4.21
CA PHE A 458 -7.45 -2.05 3.49
C PHE A 458 -8.19 -3.31 3.05
N HIS A 459 -9.41 -3.56 3.55
CA HIS A 459 -10.19 -4.71 3.10
C HIS A 459 -10.33 -4.67 1.58
N ASN A 460 -10.12 -5.79 0.87
CA ASN A 460 -10.05 -5.80 -0.60
C ASN A 460 -11.35 -5.30 -1.29
N TYR A 461 -12.47 -5.31 -0.56
CA TYR A 461 -13.76 -4.80 -1.00
C TYR A 461 -14.22 -3.51 -0.30
N ASP A 462 -13.34 -2.83 0.46
CA ASP A 462 -13.63 -1.50 1.01
C ASP A 462 -13.68 -0.43 -0.10
N ASN A 463 -14.48 0.62 0.15
CA ASN A 463 -14.60 1.74 -0.76
C ASN A 463 -13.49 2.77 -0.51
N LEU A 464 -12.78 3.17 -1.57
CA LEU A 464 -11.71 4.18 -1.48
C LEU A 464 -12.23 5.62 -1.45
N ARG A 465 -13.50 5.88 -1.75
CA ARG A 465 -14.11 7.22 -1.79
C ARG A 465 -15.01 7.50 -0.59
N HIS A 466 -15.82 6.53 -0.19
CA HIS A 466 -16.86 6.68 0.82
C HIS A 466 -16.64 5.67 1.95
N PHE A 467 -15.81 6.04 2.94
CA PHE A 467 -15.55 5.24 4.13
C PHE A 467 -15.87 6.07 5.37
N ALA A 468 -16.86 5.66 6.17
CA ALA A 468 -17.48 6.55 7.15
C ALA A 468 -16.63 6.79 8.42
N LYS A 469 -15.66 5.92 8.74
CA LYS A 469 -14.86 5.99 9.99
C LYS A 469 -13.42 5.41 9.91
N LYS A 470 -13.05 4.77 8.80
CA LYS A 470 -11.73 4.16 8.63
C LYS A 470 -10.69 5.19 8.21
N LEU A 471 -9.43 4.90 8.43
CA LEU A 471 -8.31 5.71 7.96
C LEU A 471 -7.83 5.22 6.59
N ASP A 472 -7.44 6.15 5.72
CA ASP A 472 -6.75 5.84 4.47
C ASP A 472 -5.34 6.45 4.49
N PRO A 473 -4.29 5.65 4.80
CA PRO A 473 -2.94 6.16 4.91
C PRO A 473 -2.30 6.51 3.56
N ARG A 474 -2.98 6.25 2.44
CA ARG A 474 -2.55 6.71 1.10
C ARG A 474 -2.78 8.20 0.89
N ARG A 475 -3.60 8.82 1.74
CA ARG A 475 -3.94 10.25 1.66
C ARG A 475 -3.16 11.02 2.71
N GLN A 476 -2.73 12.23 2.34
CA GLN A 476 -2.10 13.14 3.29
C GLN A 476 -3.15 13.68 4.27
N ALA A 477 -2.81 13.71 5.56
CA ALA A 477 -3.67 14.26 6.59
C ALA A 477 -4.02 15.73 6.28
N GLY A 478 -5.29 16.10 6.35
CA GLY A 478 -5.76 17.46 6.10
C GLY A 478 -5.90 17.86 4.62
N HIS A 479 -5.27 17.16 3.67
CA HIS A 479 -5.42 17.49 2.24
C HIS A 479 -6.86 17.32 1.76
N GLU A 480 -7.58 16.28 2.21
CA GLU A 480 -8.99 16.09 1.83
C GLU A 480 -9.89 17.15 2.42
N ARG A 481 -9.66 17.54 3.68
CA ARG A 481 -10.38 18.64 4.32
C ARG A 481 -10.12 19.95 3.57
N ASN A 482 -8.87 20.25 3.29
CA ASN A 482 -8.49 21.47 2.57
C ASN A 482 -9.04 21.48 1.15
N LYS A 483 -9.01 20.34 0.46
CA LYS A 483 -9.61 20.20 -0.87
C LYS A 483 -11.12 20.38 -0.83
N ALA A 484 -11.82 19.74 0.12
CA ALA A 484 -13.26 19.92 0.31
C ALA A 484 -13.61 21.38 0.64
N VAL A 485 -12.84 22.03 1.52
CA VAL A 485 -12.96 23.47 1.80
C VAL A 485 -12.81 24.27 0.50
N ILE A 486 -11.74 24.07 -0.28
CA ILE A 486 -11.50 24.81 -1.52
C ILE A 486 -12.62 24.58 -2.54
N GLU A 487 -13.04 23.33 -2.76
CA GLU A 487 -14.12 22.99 -3.68
C GLU A 487 -15.45 23.62 -3.25
N LEU A 488 -15.74 23.61 -1.95
CA LEU A 488 -16.93 24.23 -1.37
C LEU A 488 -16.89 25.76 -1.53
N MET A 489 -15.76 26.41 -1.21
CA MET A 489 -15.61 27.87 -1.34
C MET A 489 -15.66 28.30 -2.81
N PHE A 490 -15.07 27.55 -3.73
CA PHE A 490 -15.11 27.87 -5.15
C PHE A 490 -16.52 27.73 -5.75
N ALA A 491 -17.28 26.73 -5.31
CA ALA A 491 -18.69 26.59 -5.69
C ALA A 491 -19.54 27.76 -5.15
N ALA A 492 -19.27 28.22 -3.92
CA ALA A 492 -19.91 29.40 -3.35
C ALA A 492 -19.52 30.70 -4.10
N TYR A 493 -18.24 30.87 -4.43
CA TYR A 493 -17.71 32.01 -5.18
C TYR A 493 -18.28 32.11 -6.60
N SER A 494 -18.39 30.99 -7.30
CA SER A 494 -18.96 30.94 -8.67
C SER A 494 -20.49 30.94 -8.70
N GLY A 495 -21.15 30.79 -7.56
CA GLY A 495 -22.61 30.65 -7.47
C GLY A 495 -23.15 29.32 -8.02
N ASP A 496 -22.31 28.28 -8.16
CA ASP A 496 -22.74 26.96 -8.66
C ASP A 496 -23.53 26.19 -7.60
N VAL A 497 -24.83 26.48 -7.51
CA VAL A 497 -25.78 25.79 -6.62
C VAL A 497 -25.87 24.29 -6.95
N SER A 498 -25.60 23.87 -8.20
CA SER A 498 -25.62 22.46 -8.57
C SER A 498 -24.46 21.70 -7.92
N ALA A 499 -23.27 22.29 -7.88
CA ALA A 499 -22.14 21.76 -7.13
C ALA A 499 -22.44 21.72 -5.63
N LEU A 500 -22.97 22.80 -5.05
CA LEU A 500 -23.35 22.84 -3.63
C LEU A 500 -24.39 21.76 -3.27
N ARG A 501 -25.37 21.51 -4.13
CA ARG A 501 -26.35 20.43 -3.97
C ARG A 501 -25.69 19.05 -3.99
N ARG A 502 -24.74 18.81 -4.91
CA ARG A 502 -23.97 17.56 -4.96
C ARG A 502 -23.13 17.36 -3.70
N PHE A 503 -22.48 18.41 -3.20
CA PHE A 503 -21.68 18.35 -1.97
C PHE A 503 -22.54 18.04 -0.75
N ALA A 504 -23.66 18.74 -0.57
CA ALA A 504 -24.60 18.45 0.51
C ALA A 504 -25.15 17.02 0.43
N LEU A 505 -25.48 16.54 -0.78
CA LEU A 505 -25.95 15.17 -1.00
C LEU A 505 -24.88 14.11 -0.65
N SER A 506 -23.60 14.44 -0.81
CA SER A 506 -22.47 13.57 -0.42
C SER A 506 -22.15 13.58 1.08
N ALA A 507 -22.99 14.22 1.90
CA ALA A 507 -22.76 14.45 3.33
C ALA A 507 -21.46 15.22 3.65
N MET A 508 -21.04 16.12 2.73
CA MET A 508 -19.97 17.06 3.01
C MET A 508 -20.43 18.04 4.10
N ASP A 509 -19.55 18.31 5.06
CA ASP A 509 -19.80 19.32 6.08
C ASP A 509 -19.82 20.72 5.43
N MET A 510 -20.97 21.39 5.46
CA MET A 510 -21.17 22.71 4.87
C MET A 510 -20.72 23.85 5.80
N GLU A 511 -20.32 23.54 7.03
CA GLU A 511 -19.74 24.48 8.02
C GLU A 511 -18.21 24.62 7.90
N LEU A 512 -17.61 23.91 6.96
CA LEU A 512 -16.17 23.99 6.71
C LEU A 512 -15.73 25.44 6.45
N ARG A 513 -14.55 25.79 6.98
CA ARG A 513 -13.98 27.14 6.94
C ARG A 513 -12.63 27.16 6.26
N ASP A 514 -12.37 28.23 5.51
CA ASP A 514 -11.08 28.50 4.88
C ASP A 514 -10.03 29.04 5.88
N TYR A 515 -8.85 29.39 5.36
CA TYR A 515 -7.74 29.91 6.17
C TYR A 515 -8.08 31.26 6.83
N ASP A 516 -9.02 32.03 6.28
CA ASP A 516 -9.53 33.28 6.84
C ASP A 516 -10.75 33.05 7.75
N SER A 517 -11.02 31.80 8.13
CA SER A 517 -12.18 31.40 8.94
C SER A 517 -13.53 31.70 8.30
N ARG A 518 -13.58 31.93 6.98
CA ARG A 518 -14.81 32.17 6.23
C ARG A 518 -15.48 30.84 5.88
N SER A 519 -16.80 30.79 6.05
CA SER A 519 -17.64 29.68 5.58
C SER A 519 -18.12 29.93 4.15
N ALA A 520 -18.71 28.91 3.51
CA ALA A 520 -19.33 29.05 2.20
C ALA A 520 -20.40 30.16 2.18
N LEU A 521 -21.03 30.40 3.32
CA LEU A 521 -22.02 31.46 3.49
C LEU A 521 -21.39 32.85 3.43
N HIS A 522 -20.20 33.07 4.00
CA HIS A 522 -19.47 34.35 3.87
C HIS A 522 -19.17 34.64 2.40
N VAL A 523 -18.57 33.66 1.70
CA VAL A 523 -18.16 33.80 0.30
C VAL A 523 -19.36 34.04 -0.62
N ALA A 524 -20.44 33.26 -0.48
CA ALA A 524 -21.65 33.47 -1.28
C ALA A 524 -22.33 34.81 -1.00
N SER A 525 -22.20 35.33 0.23
CA SER A 525 -22.80 36.60 0.65
C SER A 525 -22.02 37.80 0.13
N ALA A 526 -20.69 37.73 0.19
CA ALA A 526 -19.80 38.75 -0.34
C ALA A 526 -19.90 38.91 -1.87
N GLU A 527 -20.17 37.83 -2.61
CA GLU A 527 -20.34 37.84 -4.08
C GLU A 527 -21.79 38.10 -4.54
N GLY A 528 -22.76 38.10 -3.61
CA GLY A 528 -24.16 38.41 -3.92
C GLY A 528 -24.97 37.27 -4.54
N HIS A 529 -24.54 36.01 -4.39
CA HIS A 529 -25.21 34.84 -4.97
C HIS A 529 -26.44 34.40 -4.17
N LEU A 530 -27.57 35.08 -4.40
CA LEU A 530 -28.82 34.89 -3.65
C LEU A 530 -29.29 33.42 -3.59
N GLU A 531 -29.22 32.68 -4.70
CA GLU A 531 -29.67 31.28 -4.74
C GLU A 531 -28.74 30.33 -3.97
N ALA A 532 -27.44 30.61 -3.95
CA ALA A 532 -26.49 29.88 -3.12
C ALA A 532 -26.72 30.16 -1.63
N VAL A 533 -26.95 31.43 -1.25
CA VAL A 533 -27.27 31.82 0.12
C VAL A 533 -28.57 31.17 0.60
N LYS A 534 -29.64 31.19 -0.21
CA LYS A 534 -30.90 30.50 0.10
C LYS A 534 -30.69 28.99 0.28
N PHE A 535 -29.86 28.36 -0.55
CA PHE A 535 -29.56 26.94 -0.43
C PHE A 535 -28.82 26.64 0.89
N LEU A 536 -27.75 27.37 1.18
CA LEU A 536 -26.93 27.19 2.38
C LEU A 536 -27.71 27.45 3.68
N THR A 537 -28.58 28.46 3.70
CA THR A 537 -29.40 28.81 4.88
C THR A 537 -30.62 27.90 5.04
N ARG A 538 -31.45 27.75 4.00
CA ARG A 538 -32.73 27.03 4.11
C ARG A 538 -32.57 25.52 4.09
N THR A 539 -31.63 25.01 3.28
CA THR A 539 -31.44 23.56 3.09
C THR A 539 -30.35 23.02 4.00
N CYS A 540 -29.15 23.63 3.97
CA CYS A 540 -28.01 23.13 4.73
C CYS A 540 -27.97 23.63 6.18
N ARG A 541 -28.78 24.64 6.53
CA ARG A 541 -28.84 25.25 7.87
C ARG A 541 -27.50 25.74 8.40
N VAL A 542 -26.70 26.34 7.52
CA VAL A 542 -25.38 26.87 7.89
C VAL A 542 -25.53 28.00 8.92
N ASN A 543 -24.64 28.09 9.90
CA ASN A 543 -24.69 29.05 10.99
C ASN A 543 -24.39 30.49 10.47
N PRO A 544 -25.35 31.43 10.58
CA PRO A 544 -25.22 32.78 10.04
C PRO A 544 -24.51 33.76 10.99
N ARG A 545 -24.06 33.30 12.17
CA ARG A 545 -23.37 34.11 13.19
C ARG A 545 -21.89 33.78 13.33
N VAL A 546 -21.38 32.88 12.49
CA VAL A 546 -19.95 32.63 12.42
C VAL A 546 -19.25 33.92 12.04
N GLN A 547 -18.18 34.24 12.76
CA GLN A 547 -17.30 35.35 12.42
C GLN A 547 -16.08 34.84 11.67
N ASP A 548 -15.67 35.60 10.67
CA ASP A 548 -14.40 35.42 9.97
C ASP A 548 -13.21 35.98 10.76
N ARG A 549 -12.02 35.98 10.15
CA ARG A 549 -10.78 36.53 10.75
C ARG A 549 -10.88 38.03 11.10
N TRP A 550 -11.73 38.78 10.41
CA TRP A 550 -11.91 40.22 10.61
C TRP A 550 -13.05 40.54 11.59
N GLY A 551 -13.73 39.52 12.12
CA GLY A 551 -14.87 39.67 13.03
C GLY A 551 -16.19 39.93 12.31
N ASN A 552 -16.20 39.88 10.97
CA ASN A 552 -17.39 40.09 10.16
C ASN A 552 -18.22 38.80 10.12
N THR A 553 -19.53 38.96 10.16
CA THR A 553 -20.49 37.88 9.88
C THR A 553 -20.85 37.86 8.39
N PRO A 554 -21.50 36.79 7.88
CA PRO A 554 -21.96 36.78 6.49
C PRO A 554 -22.92 37.94 6.14
N LEU A 555 -23.66 38.45 7.13
CA LEU A 555 -24.50 39.63 6.97
C LEU A 555 -23.66 40.89 6.79
N ASP A 556 -22.61 41.05 7.59
CA ASP A 556 -21.69 42.18 7.48
C ASP A 556 -20.99 42.17 6.11
N ASP A 557 -20.58 40.99 5.63
CA ASP A 557 -20.01 40.82 4.30
C ASP A 557 -20.99 41.21 3.18
N ALA A 558 -22.27 40.81 3.29
CA ALA A 558 -23.31 41.20 2.32
C ALA A 558 -23.53 42.73 2.30
N LEU A 559 -23.51 43.36 3.48
CA LEU A 559 -23.67 44.80 3.62
C LEU A 559 -22.45 45.58 3.10
N LEU A 560 -21.24 45.11 3.41
CA LEU A 560 -19.98 45.69 2.94
C LEU A 560 -19.86 45.63 1.41
N SER A 561 -20.30 44.53 0.79
CA SER A 561 -20.33 44.37 -0.67
C SER A 561 -21.54 45.05 -1.35
N GLY A 562 -22.49 45.60 -0.59
CA GLY A 562 -23.65 46.31 -1.13
C GLY A 562 -24.75 45.40 -1.70
N HIS A 563 -24.85 44.16 -1.24
CA HIS A 563 -25.83 43.18 -1.72
C HIS A 563 -27.09 43.13 -0.82
N GLN A 564 -27.95 44.14 -0.97
CA GLN A 564 -29.15 44.32 -0.13
C GLN A 564 -30.11 43.11 -0.15
N ASN A 565 -30.31 42.50 -1.32
CA ASN A 565 -31.16 41.31 -1.50
C ASN A 565 -30.67 40.09 -0.70
N VAL A 566 -29.36 39.96 -0.52
CA VAL A 566 -28.76 38.89 0.28
C VAL A 566 -28.84 39.25 1.77
N ALA A 567 -28.57 40.50 2.13
CA ALA A 567 -28.67 41.00 3.50
C ALA A 567 -30.09 40.78 4.08
N GLU A 568 -31.14 41.08 3.31
CA GLU A 568 -32.54 40.83 3.72
C GLU A 568 -32.80 39.36 4.07
N VAL A 569 -32.30 38.42 3.25
CA VAL A 569 -32.44 36.97 3.50
C VAL A 569 -31.65 36.53 4.73
N LEU A 570 -30.45 37.09 4.94
CA LEU A 570 -29.61 36.77 6.10
C LEU A 570 -30.17 37.35 7.39
N GLU A 571 -30.73 38.55 7.40
CA GLU A 571 -31.40 39.16 8.57
C GLU A 571 -32.63 38.35 8.99
N GLU A 572 -33.44 37.92 8.02
CA GLU A 572 -34.58 37.04 8.28
C GLU A 572 -34.10 35.71 8.87
N TYR A 573 -33.08 35.11 8.27
CA TYR A 573 -32.55 33.84 8.71
C TYR A 573 -31.85 33.93 10.08
N GLN A 574 -31.13 35.01 10.38
CA GLN A 574 -30.55 35.25 11.72
C GLN A 574 -31.65 35.37 12.78
N ARG A 575 -32.76 36.04 12.49
CA ARG A 575 -33.93 36.08 13.40
C ARG A 575 -34.47 34.68 13.67
N ILE A 576 -34.67 33.88 12.62
CA ILE A 576 -35.14 32.49 12.75
C ILE A 576 -34.16 31.65 13.56
N TYR A 577 -32.86 31.70 13.22
CA TYR A 577 -31.80 30.94 13.88
C TYR A 577 -31.69 31.25 15.38
N SER A 578 -31.92 32.51 15.76
CA SER A 578 -31.95 32.97 17.17
C SER A 578 -33.09 32.35 17.98
N HIS A 579 -34.23 32.06 17.35
CA HIS A 579 -35.36 31.42 18.02
C HIS A 579 -35.20 29.90 18.16
N THR A 580 -34.36 29.26 17.34
CA THR A 580 -34.10 27.82 17.39
C THR A 580 -32.98 27.41 18.37
N LEU A 581 -32.14 28.35 18.81
CA LEU A 581 -31.04 28.14 19.77
C LEU A 581 -31.23 29.05 21.00
N ALA A 582 -32.22 28.74 21.83
CA ALA A 582 -32.17 29.07 23.25
C ALA A 582 -31.54 27.86 23.98
N PRO A 583 -30.30 27.93 24.49
CA PRO A 583 -29.70 26.81 25.20
C PRO A 583 -30.32 26.65 26.59
N GLN A 584 -30.62 25.40 26.93
CA GLN A 584 -30.58 24.91 28.30
C GLN A 584 -29.17 25.11 28.85
N GLU A 585 -28.92 26.26 29.46
CA GLU A 585 -27.82 26.46 30.41
C GLU A 585 -28.39 26.98 31.72
N ILE A 586 -28.81 26.06 32.60
CA ILE A 586 -28.88 26.33 34.04
C ILE A 586 -28.32 25.12 34.81
N SER A 587 -27.18 25.39 35.44
CA SER A 587 -26.58 24.80 36.65
C SER A 587 -26.14 23.33 36.68
N ALA A 588 -24.85 23.17 36.96
CA ALA A 588 -24.29 22.03 37.66
C ALA A 588 -24.91 21.87 39.06
N GLN A 589 -25.42 20.67 39.39
CA GLN A 589 -25.00 19.85 40.54
C GLN A 589 -25.96 18.65 40.77
N THR A 590 -25.35 17.50 41.05
CA THR A 590 -25.83 16.34 41.83
C THR A 590 -26.80 15.29 41.24
N HIS A 591 -26.21 14.08 41.12
CA HIS A 591 -26.73 12.73 41.42
C HIS A 591 -27.58 11.91 40.44
N SER A 592 -26.95 10.76 40.09
CA SER A 592 -27.46 9.37 40.06
C SER A 592 -28.02 8.78 38.75
N GLN A 593 -27.40 7.63 38.42
CA GLN A 593 -27.66 6.54 37.47
C GLN A 593 -28.92 6.54 36.59
N PRO A 594 -28.84 6.08 35.32
CA PRO A 594 -30.02 5.87 34.49
C PRO A 594 -30.63 4.49 34.75
N THR A 595 -31.84 4.45 35.31
CA THR A 595 -32.74 3.31 35.16
C THR A 595 -33.49 3.43 33.83
N LEU A 596 -33.38 2.40 32.98
CA LEU A 596 -34.17 2.25 31.75
C LEU A 596 -35.68 2.27 32.08
N ASN A 597 -36.41 3.21 31.49
CA ASN A 597 -37.87 3.27 31.59
C ASN A 597 -38.53 2.60 30.37
N ALA A 598 -39.59 1.85 30.63
CA ALA A 598 -40.32 0.99 29.69
C ALA A 598 -41.13 1.72 28.58
N MET A 599 -40.79 2.97 28.26
CA MET A 599 -41.35 3.70 27.11
C MET A 599 -40.46 3.62 25.86
N ASP A 600 -39.16 3.35 26.00
CA ASP A 600 -38.25 3.24 24.86
C ASP A 600 -38.36 1.90 24.10
N LEU A 601 -38.96 0.88 24.74
CA LEU A 601 -39.25 -0.41 24.11
C LEU A 601 -40.53 -0.43 23.27
N ARG A 602 -41.37 0.62 23.35
CA ARG A 602 -42.65 0.68 22.60
C ARG A 602 -42.61 1.48 21.31
N ASN A 603 -41.52 2.21 21.06
CA ASN A 603 -41.35 3.02 19.85
C ASN A 603 -40.49 2.33 18.77
N MET A 604 -39.99 1.11 19.01
CA MET A 604 -39.25 0.32 18.01
C MET A 604 -40.13 -0.69 17.22
N GLU A 605 -41.41 -0.88 17.55
CA GLU A 605 -42.30 -1.81 16.83
C GLU A 605 -43.22 -1.16 15.77
N ILE A 606 -43.03 0.12 15.43
CA ILE A 606 -43.89 0.81 14.44
C ILE A 606 -43.14 1.21 13.14
N LEU A 607 -41.88 0.81 12.97
CA LEU A 607 -41.06 1.17 11.80
C LEU A 607 -40.53 -0.02 10.97
N GLU A 608 -41.25 -1.15 10.95
CA GLU A 608 -41.08 -2.22 9.94
C GLU A 608 -42.20 -2.24 8.89
N GLY A 609 -42.98 -1.15 8.78
CA GLY A 609 -44.20 -1.10 7.97
C GLY A 609 -44.12 -0.34 6.64
N PHE A 610 -42.97 0.21 6.23
CA PHE A 610 -42.85 0.87 4.92
C PHE A 610 -41.42 0.76 4.34
N VAL A 611 -41.36 0.06 3.20
CA VAL A 611 -40.23 -0.27 2.29
C VAL A 611 -39.59 -1.64 2.53
#